data_AF-A0A2V8D044-F1
#
_entry.id   AF-A0A2V8D044-F1
#
_cell.length_a   1.000
_cell.length_b   1.000
_cell.length_c   1.000
_cell.angle_alpha   90.00
_cell.angle_beta   90.00
_cell.angle_gamma   90.00
#
_symmetry.space_group_name_H-M   'P 1'
#
loop_
_entity.id
_entity.type
_entity.pdbx_description
1 polymer ?
#
loop_
_entity_poly.entity_id
_entity_poly.type
_entity_poly.pdbx_seq_one_letter_code
_entity_poly.pdbx_strand_id
1 'polypeptide(L)'
;MAAIRGRIFAADTGRPLRRARVAVSAPELGPEPRQTSTNVDGRYEIRDLPAGRYSVTVTRAGYLQLRYGQRRPLEQGKPLQVLDKQAIENVNFSLPRMSVITGRVLDEMNEPVAGAQVLAMRSMYFEGRRRLVPATGGGPAGLTDDAGQFRVLGLPPGTYYLRATMRDTWTVSENGVEQ
;
A
#
# COMPACT_ATOMS: atom_id res chain seq x y z
N MET A 1 -0.68 -18.40 -28.95
CA MET A 1 -0.97 -17.86 -27.60
C MET A 1 0.20 -17.00 -27.17
N ALA A 2 -0.08 -15.85 -26.57
CA ALA A 2 0.93 -14.86 -26.18
C ALA A 2 1.41 -15.06 -24.73
N ALA A 3 2.52 -14.41 -24.37
CA ALA A 3 3.09 -14.47 -23.03
C ALA A 3 3.66 -13.13 -22.57
N ILE A 4 3.64 -12.90 -21.26
CA ILE A 4 4.28 -11.76 -20.58
C ILE A 4 5.32 -12.29 -19.60
N ARG A 5 6.55 -11.76 -19.68
CA ARG A 5 7.69 -12.15 -18.85
C ARG A 5 8.38 -10.94 -18.26
N GLY A 6 8.93 -11.13 -17.07
CA GLY A 6 9.65 -10.08 -16.37
C GLY A 6 10.30 -10.53 -15.09
N ARG A 7 10.90 -9.56 -14.40
CA ARG A 7 11.54 -9.71 -13.09
C ARG A 7 11.07 -8.65 -12.12
N ILE A 8 11.01 -9.02 -10.86
CA ILE A 8 10.56 -8.15 -9.78
C ILE A 8 11.69 -8.00 -8.77
N PHE A 9 12.01 -6.77 -8.41
CA PHE A 9 13.09 -6.41 -7.50
C PHE A 9 12.60 -5.55 -6.34
N ALA A 10 13.32 -5.61 -5.22
CA ALA A 10 13.16 -4.66 -4.13
C ALA A 10 13.76 -3.33 -4.58
N ALA A 11 13.00 -2.23 -4.51
CA ALA A 11 13.51 -0.93 -4.97
C ALA A 11 14.65 -0.39 -4.09
N ASP A 12 14.69 -0.79 -2.81
CA ASP A 12 15.68 -0.34 -1.82
C ASP A 12 17.02 -1.08 -1.92
N THR A 13 17.00 -2.37 -2.25
CA THR A 13 18.20 -3.24 -2.24
C THR A 13 18.57 -3.80 -3.60
N GLY A 14 17.73 -3.63 -4.62
CA GLY A 14 17.89 -4.26 -5.93
C GLY A 14 17.75 -5.79 -5.93
N ARG A 15 17.47 -6.41 -4.78
CA ARG A 15 17.40 -7.88 -4.65
C ARG A 15 16.16 -8.43 -5.36
N PRO A 16 16.24 -9.61 -6.01
CA PRO A 16 15.08 -10.24 -6.62
C PRO A 16 14.02 -10.58 -5.57
N LEU A 17 12.76 -10.37 -5.94
CA LEU A 17 11.62 -10.62 -5.08
C LEU A 17 10.94 -11.93 -5.45
N ARG A 18 11.20 -12.99 -4.69
CA ARG A 18 10.42 -14.25 -4.75
C ARG A 18 9.02 -14.11 -4.15
N ARG A 19 8.08 -14.95 -4.59
CA ARG A 19 6.69 -15.00 -4.09
C ARG A 19 5.96 -13.65 -4.18
N ALA A 20 6.35 -12.80 -5.14
CA ALA A 20 5.52 -11.67 -5.55
C ALA A 20 4.44 -12.20 -6.50
N ARG A 21 3.18 -11.87 -6.23
CA ARG A 21 2.05 -12.26 -7.08
C ARG A 21 1.94 -11.26 -8.21
N VAL A 22 1.90 -11.77 -9.44
CA VAL A 22 1.68 -10.98 -10.65
C VAL A 22 0.33 -11.37 -11.20
N ALA A 23 -0.56 -10.40 -11.38
CA ALA A 23 -1.89 -10.59 -11.93
C ALA A 23 -2.06 -9.71 -13.17
N VAL A 24 -2.66 -10.27 -14.21
CA VAL A 24 -3.06 -9.55 -15.42
C VAL A 24 -4.57 -9.60 -15.56
N SER A 25 -5.15 -8.44 -15.80
CA SER A 25 -6.58 -8.27 -16.02
C SER A 25 -6.79 -7.57 -17.36
N ALA A 26 -7.77 -8.05 -18.12
CA ALA A 26 -8.21 -7.45 -19.37
C ALA A 26 -9.68 -7.84 -19.60
N PRO A 27 -10.48 -7.03 -20.32
CA PRO A 27 -11.85 -7.37 -20.67
C PRO A 27 -11.98 -8.77 -21.32
N GLU A 28 -10.99 -9.16 -22.13
CA GLU A 28 -10.93 -10.43 -22.84
C GLU A 28 -10.74 -11.65 -21.92
N LEU A 29 -10.28 -11.45 -20.67
CA LEU A 29 -10.16 -12.52 -19.67
C LEU A 29 -11.42 -12.71 -18.82
N GLY A 30 -12.37 -11.78 -18.89
CA GLY A 30 -13.52 -11.75 -17.99
C GLY A 30 -13.15 -11.28 -16.57
N PRO A 31 -13.95 -11.66 -15.54
CA PRO A 31 -13.81 -11.13 -14.19
C PRO A 31 -12.59 -11.68 -13.44
N GLU A 32 -12.11 -12.87 -13.81
CA GLU A 32 -11.00 -13.54 -13.14
C GLU A 32 -9.65 -13.19 -13.77
N PRO A 33 -8.72 -12.55 -13.03
CA PRO A 33 -7.41 -12.23 -13.56
C PRO A 33 -6.55 -13.49 -13.72
N ARG A 34 -5.73 -13.54 -14.79
CA ARG A 34 -4.66 -14.55 -14.90
C ARG A 34 -3.52 -14.15 -13.99
N GLN A 35 -2.91 -15.11 -13.30
CA GLN A 35 -1.90 -14.80 -12.31
C GLN A 35 -0.83 -15.87 -12.15
N THR A 36 0.31 -15.44 -11.64
CA THR A 36 1.46 -16.29 -11.32
C THR A 36 2.20 -15.71 -10.11
N SER A 37 3.21 -16.43 -9.61
CA SER A 37 4.12 -15.93 -8.59
C SER A 37 5.56 -16.00 -9.05
N THR A 38 6.38 -15.04 -8.62
CA THR A 38 7.80 -15.03 -8.95
C THR A 38 8.58 -16.15 -8.26
N ASN A 39 9.56 -16.69 -8.99
CA ASN A 39 10.51 -17.69 -8.48
C ASN A 39 11.62 -17.05 -7.61
N VAL A 40 12.63 -17.85 -7.22
CA VAL A 40 13.77 -17.39 -6.40
C VAL A 40 14.56 -16.23 -7.01
N ASP A 41 14.67 -16.18 -8.33
CA ASP A 41 15.35 -15.13 -9.09
C ASP A 41 14.46 -13.92 -9.37
N GLY A 42 13.26 -13.88 -8.80
CA GLY A 42 12.27 -12.83 -9.01
C GLY A 42 11.64 -12.85 -10.40
N ARG A 43 11.85 -13.92 -11.19
CA ARG A 43 11.29 -14.07 -12.54
C ARG A 43 9.86 -14.57 -12.47
N TYR A 44 9.04 -14.12 -13.41
CA TYR A 44 7.69 -14.62 -13.62
C TYR A 44 7.38 -14.77 -15.11
N GLU A 45 6.41 -15.63 -15.40
CA GLU A 45 5.84 -15.79 -16.73
C GLU A 45 4.33 -16.03 -16.61
N ILE A 46 3.56 -15.31 -17.43
CA ILE A 46 2.13 -15.56 -17.63
C ILE A 46 1.95 -15.92 -19.11
N ARG A 47 1.40 -17.10 -19.38
CA ARG A 47 1.19 -17.66 -20.72
C ARG A 47 -0.31 -17.70 -21.04
N ASP A 48 -0.61 -18.19 -22.23
CA ASP A 48 -1.97 -18.48 -22.70
C ASP A 48 -2.86 -17.24 -22.70
N LEU A 49 -2.24 -16.10 -23.03
CA LEU A 49 -2.90 -14.82 -23.14
C LEU A 49 -3.44 -14.62 -24.57
N PRO A 50 -4.74 -14.31 -24.74
CA PRO A 50 -5.25 -13.75 -25.98
C PRO A 50 -4.57 -12.42 -26.34
N ALA A 51 -4.61 -12.05 -27.61
CA ALA A 51 -4.28 -10.68 -28.01
C ALA A 51 -5.25 -9.71 -27.33
N GLY A 52 -4.75 -8.61 -26.79
CA GLY A 52 -5.56 -7.69 -26.00
C GLY A 52 -4.74 -6.66 -25.23
N ARG A 53 -5.43 -5.86 -24.43
CA ARG A 53 -4.84 -4.77 -23.66
C ARG A 53 -4.89 -5.06 -22.17
N TYR A 54 -3.73 -5.35 -21.59
CA TYR A 54 -3.62 -5.85 -20.22
C TYR A 54 -3.21 -4.78 -19.23
N SER A 55 -3.82 -4.81 -18.05
CA SER A 55 -3.28 -4.17 -16.85
C SER A 55 -2.52 -5.22 -16.04
N VAL A 56 -1.23 -5.00 -15.84
CA VAL A 56 -0.36 -5.88 -15.03
C VAL A 56 -0.20 -5.27 -13.65
N THR A 57 -0.54 -6.02 -12.60
CA THR A 57 -0.44 -5.61 -11.20
C THR A 57 0.46 -6.57 -10.44
N VAL A 58 1.31 -6.02 -9.58
CA VAL A 58 2.21 -6.80 -8.72
C VAL A 58 1.92 -6.50 -7.26
N THR A 59 1.77 -7.56 -6.46
CA THR A 59 1.62 -7.48 -5.01
C THR A 59 2.63 -8.37 -4.30
N ARG A 60 3.12 -7.89 -3.15
CA ARG A 60 3.92 -8.68 -2.22
C ARG A 60 3.78 -8.10 -0.82
N ALA A 61 3.60 -8.95 0.19
CA ALA A 61 3.50 -8.52 1.58
C ALA A 61 4.73 -7.67 1.99
N GLY A 62 4.48 -6.53 2.65
CA GLY A 62 5.52 -5.58 3.04
C GLY A 62 6.01 -4.64 1.95
N TYR A 63 5.47 -4.74 0.73
CA TYR A 63 5.82 -3.87 -0.40
C TYR A 63 4.59 -3.15 -0.93
N LEU A 64 4.83 -1.98 -1.53
CA LEU A 64 3.80 -1.22 -2.21
C LEU A 64 3.31 -1.98 -3.44
N GLN A 65 2.00 -2.15 -3.57
CA GLN A 65 1.38 -2.64 -4.79
C GLN A 65 1.60 -1.65 -5.94
N LEU A 66 2.03 -2.15 -7.09
CA LEU A 66 2.24 -1.34 -8.29
C LEU A 66 1.55 -1.95 -9.51
N ARG A 67 1.11 -1.08 -10.42
CA ARG A 67 0.72 -1.43 -11.78
C ARG A 67 1.85 -1.12 -12.76
N TYR A 68 1.93 -1.86 -13.86
CA TYR A 68 2.97 -1.63 -14.87
C TYR A 68 2.92 -0.18 -15.37
N GLY A 69 4.08 0.46 -15.55
CA GLY A 69 4.19 1.85 -16.01
C GLY A 69 3.73 2.93 -15.01
N GLN A 70 3.28 2.55 -13.81
CA GLN A 70 2.96 3.49 -12.73
C GLN A 70 4.25 4.12 -12.17
N ARG A 71 4.32 5.44 -12.06
CA ARG A 71 5.51 6.16 -11.55
C ARG A 71 5.34 6.64 -10.12
N ARG A 72 4.10 6.94 -9.70
CA ARG A 72 3.77 7.41 -8.35
C ARG A 72 2.71 6.53 -7.69
N PRO A 73 2.68 6.42 -6.35
CA PRO A 73 1.58 5.79 -5.66
C PRO A 73 0.23 6.40 -6.09
N LEU A 74 -0.76 5.55 -6.37
CA LEU A 74 -2.10 5.91 -6.85
C LEU A 74 -2.22 6.51 -8.26
N GLU A 75 -1.12 6.63 -9.01
CA GLU A 75 -1.20 6.91 -10.45
C GLU A 75 -1.77 5.71 -11.21
N GLN A 76 -2.42 5.95 -12.35
CA GLN A 76 -2.84 4.86 -13.22
C GLN A 76 -1.63 4.15 -13.83
N GLY A 77 -1.73 2.82 -13.94
CA GLY A 77 -0.77 2.05 -14.72
C GLY A 77 -0.91 2.32 -16.22
N LYS A 78 0.11 1.97 -16.98
CA LYS A 78 0.07 1.94 -18.44
C LYS A 78 -0.43 0.58 -18.90
N PRO A 79 -1.46 0.53 -19.73
CA PRO A 79 -1.88 -0.73 -20.33
C PRO A 79 -0.79 -1.27 -21.26
N LEU A 80 -0.60 -2.59 -21.24
CA LEU A 80 0.33 -3.31 -22.09
C LEU A 80 -0.44 -3.95 -23.25
N GLN A 81 -0.11 -3.54 -24.48
CA GLN A 81 -0.68 -4.15 -25.69
C GLN A 81 0.05 -5.46 -25.97
N VAL A 82 -0.70 -6.55 -26.06
CA VAL A 82 -0.19 -7.88 -26.42
C VAL A 82 -0.82 -8.29 -27.74
N LEU A 83 0.01 -8.63 -28.73
CA LEU A 83 -0.42 -9.15 -30.03
C LEU A 83 -0.49 -10.67 -30.02
N ASP A 84 -1.18 -11.27 -30.99
CA ASP A 84 -1.27 -12.72 -31.07
C ASP A 84 0.11 -13.35 -31.21
N LYS A 85 0.33 -14.45 -30.49
CA LYS A 85 1.60 -15.19 -30.40
C LYS A 85 2.82 -14.35 -29.99
N GLN A 86 2.62 -13.14 -29.47
CA GLN A 86 3.72 -12.27 -29.02
C GLN A 86 4.21 -12.70 -27.63
N ALA A 87 5.52 -12.80 -27.47
CA ALA A 87 6.16 -12.84 -26.14
C ALA A 87 6.68 -11.44 -25.81
N ILE A 88 6.11 -10.81 -24.79
CA ILE A 88 6.62 -9.54 -24.27
C ILE A 88 7.60 -9.84 -23.14
N GLU A 89 8.85 -9.46 -23.39
CA GLU A 89 9.95 -9.60 -22.45
C GLU A 89 10.16 -8.31 -21.64
N ASN A 90 10.92 -8.41 -20.55
CA ASN A 90 11.39 -7.27 -19.75
C ASN A 90 10.29 -6.40 -19.12
N VAL A 91 9.13 -6.99 -18.81
CA VAL A 91 8.08 -6.33 -18.02
C VAL A 91 8.48 -6.33 -16.55
N ASN A 92 9.46 -5.50 -16.21
CA ASN A 92 10.11 -5.52 -14.90
C ASN A 92 9.45 -4.54 -13.92
N PHE A 93 9.57 -4.84 -12.63
CA PHE A 93 9.10 -4.00 -11.54
C PHE A 93 10.17 -3.82 -10.47
N SER A 94 10.25 -2.62 -9.91
CA SER A 94 10.98 -2.34 -8.67
C SER A 94 9.97 -1.91 -7.61
N LEU A 95 9.69 -2.80 -6.66
CA LEU A 95 8.68 -2.57 -5.62
C LEU A 95 9.31 -1.85 -4.43
N PRO A 96 8.83 -0.65 -4.07
CA PRO A 96 9.23 0.01 -2.83
C PRO A 96 8.72 -0.76 -1.61
N ARG A 97 9.54 -0.86 -0.57
CA ARG A 97 9.06 -1.36 0.73
C ARG A 97 8.08 -0.38 1.34
N MET A 98 7.07 -0.92 2.01
CA MET A 98 6.23 -0.10 2.88
C MET A 98 7.02 0.26 4.14
N SER A 99 6.79 1.48 4.59
CA SER A 99 7.40 2.08 5.76
C SER A 99 6.53 1.88 6.99
N VAL A 100 7.18 2.01 8.14
CA VAL A 100 6.56 2.05 9.45
C VAL A 100 6.99 3.35 10.12
N ILE A 101 6.02 4.07 10.70
CA ILE A 101 6.32 5.18 11.61
C ILE A 101 6.06 4.69 13.02
N THR A 102 7.04 4.84 13.89
CA THR A 102 6.93 4.55 15.33
C THR A 102 7.23 5.80 16.13
N GLY A 103 6.64 5.92 17.31
CA GLY A 103 6.91 7.03 18.21
C GLY A 103 6.21 6.85 19.55
N ARG A 104 6.23 7.91 20.34
CA ARG A 104 5.54 7.99 21.64
C ARG A 104 4.72 9.27 21.69
N VAL A 105 3.53 9.20 22.26
CA VAL A 105 2.70 10.37 22.57
C VAL A 105 2.82 10.66 24.05
N LEU A 106 3.14 11.91 24.37
CA LEU A 106 3.24 12.44 25.72
C LEU A 106 2.29 13.62 25.86
N ASP A 107 1.84 13.90 27.07
CA ASP A 107 1.11 15.12 27.40
C ASP A 107 2.06 16.28 27.79
N GLU A 108 1.49 17.37 28.30
CA GLU A 108 2.24 18.58 28.69
C GLU A 108 3.14 18.36 29.92
N MET A 109 2.90 17.31 30.71
CA MET A 109 3.69 16.92 31.88
C MET A 109 4.74 15.85 31.55
N ASN A 110 4.91 15.50 30.26
CA ASN A 110 5.72 14.39 29.76
C ASN A 110 5.21 12.99 30.21
N GLU A 111 3.94 12.86 30.54
CA GLU A 111 3.33 11.58 30.89
C GLU A 111 2.86 10.84 29.62
N PRO A 112 3.03 9.51 29.55
CA PRO A 112 2.57 8.74 28.40
C PRO A 112 1.05 8.74 28.26
N VAL A 113 0.61 8.99 27.03
CA VAL A 113 -0.79 9.07 26.64
C VAL A 113 -1.20 7.74 26.03
N ALA A 114 -1.95 6.92 26.76
CA ALA A 114 -2.48 5.63 26.31
C ALA A 114 -3.77 5.77 25.50
N GLY A 115 -4.04 4.85 24.57
CA GLY A 115 -5.29 4.80 23.81
C GLY A 115 -5.50 5.93 22.79
N ALA A 116 -4.50 6.80 22.57
CA ALA A 116 -4.57 7.85 21.57
C ALA A 116 -4.53 7.26 20.16
N GLN A 117 -5.40 7.77 19.30
CA GLN A 117 -5.45 7.41 17.90
C GLN A 117 -4.44 8.24 17.10
N VAL A 118 -3.46 7.58 16.49
CA VAL A 118 -2.40 8.20 15.68
C VAL A 118 -2.61 7.91 14.20
N LEU A 119 -2.88 8.97 13.43
CA LEU A 119 -3.10 8.93 11.99
C LEU A 119 -1.92 9.55 11.25
N ALA A 120 -1.37 8.80 10.30
CA ALA A 120 -0.47 9.36 9.28
C ALA A 120 -1.30 9.98 8.16
N MET A 121 -1.10 11.27 7.92
CA MET A 121 -1.73 12.05 6.87
C MET A 121 -0.71 12.46 5.83
N ARG A 122 -1.13 12.53 4.57
CA ARG A 122 -0.30 13.08 3.47
C ARG A 122 -1.02 14.24 2.82
N SER A 123 -0.23 15.12 2.22
CA SER A 123 -0.74 16.24 1.46
C SER A 123 -1.03 15.84 0.01
N MET A 124 -2.25 16.11 -0.46
CA MET A 124 -2.66 15.90 -1.85
C MET A 124 -3.32 17.16 -2.39
N TYR A 125 -3.18 17.39 -3.70
CA TYR A 125 -3.94 18.41 -4.42
C TYR A 125 -5.23 17.78 -4.94
N PHE A 126 -6.36 18.37 -4.55
CA PHE A 126 -7.68 18.03 -5.07
C PHE A 126 -8.33 19.32 -5.55
N GLU A 127 -8.69 19.38 -6.85
CA GLU A 127 -9.29 20.57 -7.47
C GLU A 127 -8.48 21.86 -7.21
N GLY A 128 -7.14 21.78 -7.35
CA GLY A 128 -6.23 22.90 -7.12
C GLY A 128 -6.00 23.27 -5.66
N ARG A 129 -6.69 22.63 -4.70
CA ARG A 129 -6.53 22.89 -3.26
C ARG A 129 -5.75 21.78 -2.58
N ARG A 130 -4.85 22.18 -1.67
CA ARG A 130 -4.10 21.24 -0.84
C ARG A 130 -4.98 20.71 0.30
N ARG A 131 -5.15 19.39 0.39
CA ARG A 131 -5.89 18.71 1.46
C ARG A 131 -5.02 17.66 2.13
N LEU A 132 -5.18 17.49 3.44
CA LEU A 132 -4.62 16.37 4.18
C LEU A 132 -5.58 15.19 4.10
N VAL A 133 -5.10 14.04 3.65
CA VAL A 133 -5.86 12.79 3.59
C VAL A 133 -5.13 11.67 4.31
N PRO A 134 -5.84 10.67 4.86
CA PRO A 134 -5.20 9.50 5.44
C PRO A 134 -4.23 8.82 4.45
N ALA A 135 -3.02 8.54 4.91
CA ALA A 135 -1.96 7.93 4.13
C ALA A 135 -2.23 6.46 3.78
N THR A 136 -2.90 5.75 4.69
CA THR A 136 -3.20 4.31 4.62
C THR A 136 -4.44 4.01 3.75
N GLY A 137 -5.07 5.02 3.13
CA GLY A 137 -6.27 4.82 2.33
C GLY A 137 -7.49 4.32 3.11
N GLY A 138 -7.56 4.61 4.41
CA GLY A 138 -8.62 4.13 5.31
C GLY A 138 -8.21 2.95 6.20
N GLY A 139 -6.96 2.47 6.11
CA GLY A 139 -6.41 1.49 7.05
C GLY A 139 -6.34 2.01 8.49
N PRO A 140 -6.23 1.12 9.49
CA PRO A 140 -6.35 1.46 10.90
C PRO A 140 -5.28 2.49 11.31
N ALA A 141 -5.69 3.42 12.17
CA ALA A 141 -4.76 4.27 12.89
C ALA A 141 -3.87 3.43 13.82
N GLY A 142 -2.68 3.94 14.15
CA GLY A 142 -1.95 3.42 15.30
C GLY A 142 -2.70 3.77 16.58
N LEU A 143 -2.71 2.87 17.55
CA LEU A 143 -3.12 3.16 18.92
C LEU A 143 -1.88 3.22 19.79
N THR A 144 -1.84 4.16 20.72
CA THR A 144 -0.80 4.18 21.73
C THR A 144 -1.08 3.13 22.80
N ASP A 145 -0.05 2.42 23.22
CA ASP A 145 -0.09 1.51 24.37
C ASP A 145 0.02 2.28 25.71
N ASP A 146 0.09 1.56 26.83
CA ASP A 146 0.19 2.14 28.18
C ASP A 146 1.50 2.94 28.40
N ALA A 147 2.53 2.67 27.59
CA ALA A 147 3.76 3.45 27.56
C ALA A 147 3.66 4.64 26.58
N GLY A 148 2.49 4.89 25.98
CA GLY A 148 2.27 5.92 24.98
C GLY A 148 2.87 5.59 23.61
N GLN A 149 3.40 4.39 23.40
CA GLN A 149 4.10 4.01 22.17
C GLN A 149 3.11 3.61 21.08
N PHE A 150 3.38 4.00 19.84
CA PHE A 150 2.54 3.65 18.70
C PHE A 150 3.36 3.14 17.51
N ARG A 151 2.66 2.43 16.62
CA ARG A 151 3.19 1.99 15.32
C ARG A 151 2.13 2.20 14.24
N VAL A 152 2.46 2.94 13.19
CA VAL A 152 1.65 3.07 11.98
C VAL A 152 2.34 2.31 10.85
N LEU A 153 1.71 1.24 10.39
CA LEU A 153 2.26 0.29 9.40
C LEU A 153 1.72 0.58 7.98
N GLY A 154 2.36 -0.01 6.98
CA GLY A 154 1.81 -0.06 5.62
C GLY A 154 1.86 1.27 4.88
N LEU A 155 2.77 2.16 5.25
CA LEU A 155 2.87 3.48 4.65
C LEU A 155 3.69 3.40 3.36
N PRO A 156 3.19 3.91 2.22
CA PRO A 156 4.06 4.15 1.07
C PRO A 156 5.28 5.01 1.46
N PRO A 157 6.40 4.95 0.73
CA PRO A 157 7.47 5.93 0.92
C PRO A 157 6.94 7.35 0.64
N GLY A 158 7.23 8.30 1.54
CA GLY A 158 6.78 9.67 1.40
C GLY A 158 6.90 10.49 2.67
N THR A 159 6.46 11.74 2.57
CA THR A 159 6.40 12.69 3.69
C THR A 159 5.00 12.67 4.31
N TYR A 160 4.96 12.65 5.64
CA TYR A 160 3.74 12.50 6.42
C TYR A 160 3.63 13.56 7.50
N TYR A 161 2.38 13.94 7.81
CA TYR A 161 2.00 14.66 9.02
C TYR A 161 1.33 13.66 9.95
N LEU A 162 1.70 13.66 11.23
CA LEU A 162 1.03 12.84 12.23
C LEU A 162 -0.05 13.66 12.94
N ARG A 163 -1.22 13.05 13.13
CA ARG A 163 -2.29 13.60 13.98
C ARG A 163 -2.58 12.58 15.07
N ALA A 164 -2.35 12.96 16.32
CA ALA A 164 -2.79 12.20 17.48
C ALA A 164 -4.10 12.81 18.00
N THR A 165 -5.09 11.97 18.29
CA THR A 165 -6.34 12.39 18.91
C THR A 165 -6.70 11.40 20.02
N MET A 166 -6.95 11.90 21.22
CA MET A 166 -7.65 11.15 22.25
C MET A 166 -9.15 11.33 22.04
N ARG A 167 -9.91 10.24 22.22
CA ARG A 167 -11.34 10.35 22.50
C ARG A 167 -11.48 10.27 23.99
N ASP A 168 -11.71 11.40 24.64
CA ASP A 168 -12.23 11.37 26.00
C ASP A 168 -13.70 10.99 25.91
N THR A 169 -14.00 9.75 26.29
CA THR A 169 -15.37 9.38 26.66
C THR A 169 -15.51 9.70 28.14
N TRP A 170 -15.94 10.93 28.46
CA TRP A 170 -16.41 11.20 29.82
C TRP A 170 -17.73 10.47 30.01
N THR A 171 -17.72 9.37 30.77
CA THR A 171 -18.94 8.81 31.35
C THR A 171 -19.30 9.67 32.55
N VAL A 172 -20.30 10.54 32.41
CA VAL A 172 -20.96 11.13 33.57
C VAL A 172 -21.72 10.00 34.25
N SER A 173 -21.19 9.48 35.36
CA SER A 173 -22.00 8.73 36.30
C SER A 173 -22.79 9.73 37.14
N GLU A 174 -23.99 10.08 36.69
CA GLU A 174 -24.98 10.72 37.56
C GLU A 174 -25.44 9.68 38.58
N ASN A 175 -24.82 9.67 39.76
CA ASN A 175 -25.30 8.93 40.91
C ASN A 175 -25.31 9.84 42.15
N GLY A 176 -26.48 10.46 42.36
CA GLY A 176 -27.18 10.49 43.64
C GLY A 176 -26.62 11.33 44.80
N VAL A 177 -27.44 12.26 45.30
CA VAL A 177 -27.55 12.50 46.74
C VAL A 177 -29.02 12.32 47.13
N GLU A 178 -29.31 11.27 47.90
CA GLU A 178 -30.46 11.23 48.81
C GLU A 178 -30.24 12.24 49.93
N GLN A 179 -31.23 13.10 50.19
CA GLN A 179 -32.06 13.13 51.42
C GLN A 179 -33.30 13.99 51.19
#